data_AF-A0A1S3U0E1-F1
#
_entry.id   AF-A0A1S3U0E1-F1
#
_cell.length_a   1.000
_cell.length_b   1.000
_cell.length_c   1.000
_cell.angle_alpha   90.00
_cell.angle_beta   90.00
_cell.angle_gamma   90.00
#
_symmetry.space_group_name_H-M   'P 1'
#
loop_
_entity.id
_entity.type
_entity.pdbx_description
1 polymer ?
#
loop_
_entity_poly.entity_id
_entity_poly.type
_entity_poly.pdbx_seq_one_letter_code
_entity_poly.pdbx_strand_id
1 'polypeptide(L)'
;MEVRYTDVDYLVFSDAAALMAAGDSPYKRTTYRYSPLLAFLLIPNSFIHRSWGKFLFSASDILVGYFIYYILKLRKAPENMCNISVMAWLFNPFTFTIGTRGNCEPIVCAVILWIMICLLKGNVLQSAFWYGLVVHFRIYPI
;
A
#
# COMPACT_ATOMS: atom_id res chain seq x y z
N MET A 1 21.98 7.96 20.10
CA MET A 1 20.61 7.47 19.88
C MET A 1 20.58 6.81 18.52
N GLU A 2 20.49 5.48 18.43
CA GLU A 2 20.31 4.80 17.14
C GLU A 2 18.90 5.06 16.62
N VAL A 3 18.78 5.86 15.56
CA VAL A 3 17.48 6.09 14.91
C VAL A 3 17.12 4.85 14.11
N ARG A 4 16.09 4.14 14.54
CA ARG A 4 15.61 2.95 13.84
C ARG A 4 15.02 3.35 12.49
N TYR A 5 15.61 2.84 11.41
CA TYR A 5 15.12 3.07 10.05
C TYR A 5 13.72 2.51 9.83
N THR A 6 13.42 1.33 10.38
CA THR A 6 12.09 0.70 10.24
C THR A 6 11.01 1.49 10.98
N ASP A 7 9.87 1.67 10.33
CA ASP A 7 8.69 2.29 10.94
C ASP A 7 8.20 1.47 12.15
N VAL A 8 7.75 2.15 13.20
CA VAL A 8 7.19 1.51 14.39
C VAL A 8 5.93 0.74 14.01
N ASP A 9 5.12 1.28 13.09
CA ASP A 9 3.90 0.64 12.61
C ASP A 9 4.19 -0.71 11.93
N TYR A 10 5.33 -0.86 11.26
CA TYR A 10 5.72 -2.13 10.65
C TYR A 10 5.93 -3.25 11.67
N LEU A 11 6.43 -2.91 12.86
CA LEU A 11 6.58 -3.86 13.96
C LEU A 11 5.21 -4.27 14.48
N VAL A 12 4.31 -3.30 14.67
CA VAL A 12 2.93 -3.55 15.10
C VAL A 12 2.19 -4.46 14.11
N PHE A 13 2.38 -4.24 12.80
CA PHE A 13 1.82 -5.11 11.76
C PHE A 13 2.38 -6.53 11.81
N SER A 14 3.70 -6.66 11.98
CA SER A 14 4.38 -7.95 12.01
C SER A 14 3.99 -8.76 13.24
N ASP A 15 3.81 -8.11 14.40
CA ASP A 15 3.33 -8.74 15.62
C ASP A 15 1.87 -9.23 15.44
N ALA A 16 1.01 -8.40 14.86
CA ALA A 16 -0.38 -8.77 14.57
C ALA A 16 -0.49 -9.91 13.54
N ALA A 17 0.37 -9.90 12.52
CA ALA A 17 0.48 -10.98 11.55
C ALA A 17 0.94 -12.30 12.18
N ALA A 18 1.88 -12.24 13.13
CA ALA A 18 2.33 -13.41 13.89
C ALA A 18 1.22 -13.99 14.79
N LEU A 19 0.37 -13.13 15.38
CA LEU A 19 -0.82 -13.58 16.10
C LEU A 19 -1.81 -14.29 15.16
N MET A 20 -2.09 -13.71 13.99
CA MET A 20 -2.96 -14.36 12.99
C MET A 20 -2.39 -15.67 12.49
N ALA A 21 -1.08 -15.75 12.28
CA ALA A 21 -0.37 -16.97 11.93
C ALA A 21 -0.52 -18.08 12.98
N ALA A 22 -0.63 -17.71 14.26
CA ALA A 22 -0.90 -18.63 15.37
C ALA A 22 -2.39 -18.98 15.56
N GLY A 23 -3.28 -18.46 14.70
CA GLY A 23 -4.74 -18.65 14.80
C GLY A 23 -5.43 -17.67 15.74
N ASP A 24 -4.71 -16.66 16.23
CA ASP A 24 -5.21 -15.66 17.17
C ASP A 24 -5.70 -14.38 16.46
N SER A 25 -6.53 -13.60 17.16
CA SER A 25 -7.00 -12.31 16.65
C SER A 25 -5.85 -11.30 16.59
N PRO A 26 -5.69 -10.52 15.50
CA PRO A 26 -4.66 -9.48 15.39
C PRO A 26 -4.85 -8.37 16.44
N TYR A 27 -6.08 -8.18 16.92
CA TYR A 27 -6.43 -7.19 17.95
C TYR A 27 -5.99 -7.57 19.36
N LYS A 28 -5.48 -8.80 19.59
CA LYS A 28 -4.77 -9.12 20.84
C LYS A 28 -3.53 -8.25 21.01
N ARG A 29 -2.98 -7.70 19.92
CA ARG A 29 -2.00 -6.62 19.97
C ARG A 29 -2.70 -5.30 20.27
N THR A 30 -2.54 -4.80 21.50
CA THR A 30 -3.24 -3.60 22.01
C THR A 30 -3.05 -2.32 21.18
N THR A 31 -1.93 -2.18 20.48
CA THR A 31 -1.63 -1.01 19.62
C THR A 31 -2.06 -1.20 18.17
N TYR A 32 -2.64 -2.34 17.81
CA TYR A 32 -3.07 -2.62 16.44
C TYR A 32 -4.43 -1.97 16.16
N ARG A 33 -4.41 -0.89 15.37
CA ARG A 33 -5.58 -0.07 14.99
C ARG A 33 -6.02 -0.24 13.53
N TYR A 34 -5.42 -1.20 12.82
CA TYR A 34 -5.59 -1.35 11.38
C TYR A 34 -6.56 -2.49 11.04
N SER A 35 -6.91 -2.61 9.77
CA SER A 35 -7.80 -3.66 9.28
C SER A 35 -7.17 -5.04 9.41
N PRO A 36 -7.89 -6.09 9.84
CA PRO A 36 -7.34 -7.46 9.91
C PRO A 36 -6.83 -7.95 8.57
N LEU A 37 -7.36 -7.43 7.46
CA LEU A 37 -6.88 -7.70 6.11
C LEU A 37 -5.39 -7.36 5.92
N LEU A 38 -4.91 -6.28 6.54
CA LEU A 38 -3.51 -5.89 6.49
C LEU A 38 -2.64 -6.89 7.26
N ALA A 39 -3.06 -7.33 8.45
CA ALA A 39 -2.34 -8.36 9.20
C ALA A 39 -2.33 -9.69 8.45
N PHE A 40 -3.44 -10.07 7.81
CA PHE A 40 -3.55 -11.28 7.00
C PHE A 40 -2.56 -11.28 5.83
N LEU A 41 -2.49 -10.18 5.07
CA LEU A 41 -1.56 -9.96 3.97
C LEU A 41 -0.08 -10.09 4.39
N LEU A 42 0.19 -9.80 5.66
CA LEU A 42 1.52 -9.83 6.26
C LEU A 42 1.82 -11.12 7.03
N ILE A 43 0.93 -12.11 7.07
CA ILE A 43 1.20 -13.44 7.66
C ILE A 43 2.53 -14.03 7.17
N PRO A 44 2.94 -13.92 5.89
CA PRO A 44 4.22 -14.46 5.47
C PRO A 44 5.45 -13.79 6.13
N ASN A 45 5.28 -12.65 6.84
CA ASN A 45 6.34 -12.06 7.66
C ASN A 45 6.83 -13.02 8.75
N SER A 46 5.97 -13.91 9.27
CA SER A 46 6.33 -14.81 10.38
C SER A 46 7.05 -16.09 9.92
N PHE A 47 6.74 -16.59 8.73
CA PHE A 47 7.27 -17.88 8.25
C PHE A 47 8.30 -17.76 7.10
N ILE A 48 8.24 -16.71 6.26
CA ILE A 48 9.19 -16.51 5.16
C ILE A 48 10.34 -15.63 5.62
N HIS A 49 10.05 -14.35 5.88
CA HIS A 49 11.06 -13.38 6.31
C HIS A 49 10.40 -12.13 6.89
N ARG A 50 10.98 -11.55 7.94
CA ARG A 50 10.46 -10.35 8.61
C ARG A 50 10.27 -9.15 7.67
N SER A 51 11.01 -9.08 6.56
CA SER A 51 10.93 -8.00 5.56
C SER A 51 9.92 -8.25 4.43
N TRP A 52 9.16 -9.35 4.44
CA TRP A 52 8.19 -9.66 3.38
C TRP A 52 7.24 -8.48 3.08
N GLY A 53 6.65 -7.88 4.12
CA GLY A 53 5.79 -6.72 3.98
C GLY A 53 6.46 -5.52 3.33
N LYS A 54 7.75 -5.28 3.59
CA LYS A 54 8.50 -4.19 2.93
C LYS A 54 8.62 -4.42 1.44
N PHE A 55 8.87 -5.65 1.00
CA PHE A 55 8.89 -5.98 -0.43
C PHE A 55 7.52 -5.74 -1.07
N LEU A 56 6.45 -6.10 -0.37
CA LEU A 56 5.08 -5.89 -0.85
C LEU A 56 4.72 -4.41 -0.98
N PHE A 57 5.11 -3.58 0.01
CA PHE A 57 4.89 -2.14 -0.04
C PHE A 57 5.72 -1.47 -1.13
N SER A 58 6.99 -1.82 -1.26
CA SER A 58 7.85 -1.33 -2.34
C SER A 58 7.38 -1.76 -3.74
N ALA A 59 6.87 -2.98 -3.89
CA ALA A 59 6.25 -3.42 -5.14
C ALA A 59 4.99 -2.62 -5.48
N SER A 60 4.23 -2.22 -4.45
CA SER A 60 3.05 -1.37 -4.62
C SER A 60 3.40 0.05 -5.06
N ASP A 61 4.53 0.62 -4.62
CA ASP A 61 5.04 1.91 -5.14
C ASP A 61 5.36 1.85 -6.65
N ILE A 62 5.91 0.72 -7.11
CA ILE A 62 6.15 0.51 -8.56
C ILE A 62 4.82 0.44 -9.31
N LEU A 63 3.80 -0.23 -8.75
CA LEU A 63 2.45 -0.27 -9.32
C LEU A 63 1.81 1.13 -9.37
N VAL A 64 2.00 1.96 -8.35
CA VAL A 64 1.56 3.36 -8.37
C VAL A 64 2.18 4.11 -9.54
N GLY A 65 3.49 4.00 -9.75
CA GLY A 65 4.17 4.59 -10.89
C GLY A 65 3.58 4.12 -12.23
N TYR A 66 3.32 2.82 -12.36
CA TYR A 66 2.67 2.25 -13.55
C TYR A 66 1.25 2.80 -13.76
N PHE A 67 0.44 2.92 -12.71
CA PHE A 67 -0.91 3.48 -12.82
C PHE A 67 -0.92 4.96 -13.17
N ILE A 68 0.02 5.75 -12.64
CA ILE A 68 0.21 7.16 -13.05
C ILE A 68 0.48 7.24 -14.55
N TYR A 69 1.43 6.43 -15.05
CA TYR A 69 1.73 6.36 -16.48
C TYR A 69 0.49 6.01 -17.31
N TYR A 70 -0.26 4.99 -16.88
CA TYR A 70 -1.44 4.51 -17.58
C TYR A 70 -2.55 5.57 -17.64
N ILE A 71 -2.82 6.27 -16.52
CA ILE A 71 -3.80 7.36 -16.46
C ILE A 71 -3.41 8.50 -17.41
N LEU A 72 -2.13 8.87 -17.45
CA LEU A 72 -1.65 9.94 -18.33
C LEU A 72 -1.76 9.55 -19.82
N LYS A 73 -1.46 8.29 -20.16
CA LYS A 73 -1.69 7.75 -21.51
C LYS A 73 -3.17 7.75 -21.88
N LEU A 74 -4.07 7.36 -20.97
CA LEU A 74 -5.52 7.44 -21.21
C LEU A 74 -6.00 8.87 -21.49
N ARG A 75 -5.38 9.87 -20.83
CA ARG A 75 -5.66 11.29 -21.04
C ARG A 75 -4.96 11.89 -22.27
N LYS A 76 -4.27 11.08 -23.08
CA LYS A 76 -3.49 11.52 -24.26
C LYS A 76 -2.43 12.57 -23.92
N ALA A 77 -1.83 12.49 -22.73
CA ALA A 77 -0.71 13.34 -22.35
C ALA A 77 0.54 13.01 -23.19
N PRO A 78 1.44 13.99 -23.42
CA PRO A 78 2.69 13.73 -24.13
C PRO A 78 3.58 12.75 -23.35
N GLU A 79 4.33 11.94 -24.08
CA GLU A 79 5.15 10.86 -23.51
C GLU A 79 6.21 11.37 -22.53
N ASN A 80 6.79 12.54 -22.82
CA ASN A 80 7.75 13.20 -21.93
C ASN A 80 7.14 13.50 -20.55
N MET A 81 5.90 14.00 -20.50
CA MET A 81 5.22 14.28 -19.24
C MET A 81 4.87 13.00 -18.48
N CYS A 82 4.51 11.93 -19.20
CA CYS A 82 4.26 10.62 -18.59
C CYS A 82 5.52 10.12 -17.86
N ASN A 83 6.66 10.11 -18.56
CA ASN A 83 7.92 9.64 -18.00
C ASN A 83 8.40 10.51 -16.84
N ILE A 84 8.34 11.84 -16.97
CA ILE A 84 8.70 12.77 -15.88
C ILE A 84 7.82 12.54 -14.65
N SER A 85 6.52 12.31 -14.82
CA SER A 85 5.61 12.07 -13.68
C SER A 85 5.91 10.75 -12.96
N VAL A 86 6.21 9.69 -13.70
CA VAL A 86 6.62 8.40 -13.13
C VAL A 86 7.95 8.54 -12.38
N MET A 87 8.93 9.19 -12.99
CA MET A 87 10.22 9.45 -12.36
C MET A 87 10.06 10.30 -11.11
N ALA A 88 9.24 11.35 -11.17
CA ALA A 88 8.93 12.19 -10.02
C ALA A 88 8.28 11.39 -8.88
N TRP A 89 7.46 10.38 -9.15
CA TRP A 89 6.90 9.51 -8.10
C TRP A 89 7.94 8.54 -7.53
N LEU A 90 8.63 7.78 -8.40
CA LEU A 90 9.52 6.69 -7.98
C LEU A 90 10.81 7.19 -7.32
N PHE A 91 11.33 8.34 -7.78
CA PHE A 91 12.57 8.92 -7.25
C PHE A 91 12.31 10.00 -6.19
N ASN A 92 11.06 10.22 -5.77
CA ASN A 92 10.80 11.10 -4.65
C ASN A 92 11.29 10.43 -3.36
N PRO A 93 12.22 11.06 -2.61
CA PRO A 93 12.77 10.48 -1.39
C PRO A 93 11.69 10.23 -0.33
N PHE A 94 10.58 10.97 -0.35
CA PHE A 94 9.49 10.79 0.59
C PHE A 94 8.71 9.49 0.33
N THR A 95 8.25 9.25 -0.90
CA THR A 95 7.48 8.05 -1.26
C THR A 95 8.34 6.80 -1.13
N PHE A 96 9.57 6.84 -1.65
CA PHE A 96 10.51 5.74 -1.58
C PHE A 96 10.83 5.33 -0.13
N THR A 97 10.99 6.30 0.78
CA THR A 97 11.27 6.00 2.19
C THR A 97 10.05 5.44 2.92
N ILE A 98 8.83 5.84 2.59
CA ILE A 98 7.62 5.32 3.23
C ILE A 98 7.46 3.81 2.99
N GLY A 99 7.57 3.34 1.74
CA GLY A 99 7.45 1.93 1.41
C GLY A 99 8.57 1.08 2.02
N THR A 100 9.81 1.53 1.89
CA THR A 100 11.00 0.81 2.38
C THR A 100 11.10 0.75 3.92
N ARG A 101 10.55 1.75 4.63
CA ARG A 101 10.45 1.73 6.10
C ARG A 101 9.38 0.77 6.60
N GLY A 102 8.45 0.33 5.75
CA GLY A 102 7.43 -0.67 6.09
C GLY A 102 6.04 -0.09 6.30
N ASN A 103 5.70 1.05 5.69
CA ASN A 103 4.35 1.60 5.79
C ASN A 103 3.47 1.08 4.64
N CYS A 104 2.19 0.84 4.93
CA CYS A 104 1.22 0.33 3.96
C CYS A 104 0.61 1.40 3.02
N GLU A 105 0.99 2.68 3.16
CA GLU A 105 0.54 3.78 2.31
C GLU A 105 0.59 3.46 0.79
N PRO A 106 1.67 2.86 0.24
CA PRO A 106 1.75 2.58 -1.19
C PRO A 106 0.65 1.65 -1.71
N ILE A 107 0.19 0.70 -0.89
CA ILE A 107 -0.93 -0.18 -1.25
C ILE A 107 -2.21 0.65 -1.42
N VAL A 108 -2.48 1.54 -0.46
CA VAL A 108 -3.66 2.40 -0.48
C VAL A 108 -3.64 3.30 -1.71
N CYS A 109 -2.48 3.93 -1.99
CA CYS A 109 -2.30 4.74 -3.20
C CYS A 109 -2.54 3.94 -4.49
N ALA A 110 -2.01 2.71 -4.58
CA ALA A 110 -2.20 1.85 -5.75
C ALA A 110 -3.69 1.55 -6.00
N VAL A 111 -4.44 1.19 -4.96
CA VAL A 111 -5.87 0.88 -5.11
C VAL A 111 -6.69 2.12 -5.45
N ILE A 112 -6.37 3.30 -4.90
CA ILE A 112 -7.04 4.56 -5.27
C ILE A 112 -6.82 4.90 -6.75
N LEU A 113 -5.60 4.74 -7.26
CA LEU A 113 -5.33 4.97 -8.69
C LEU A 113 -6.02 3.94 -9.58
N TRP A 114 -6.11 2.68 -9.12
CA TRP A 114 -6.89 1.66 -9.80
C TRP A 114 -8.38 2.04 -9.89
N ILE A 115 -8.98 2.53 -8.80
CA ILE A 115 -10.35 3.05 -8.78
C ILE A 115 -10.51 4.18 -9.81
N MET A 116 -9.56 5.11 -9.88
CA MET A 116 -9.55 6.17 -10.90
C MET A 116 -9.52 5.60 -12.33
N ILE A 117 -8.69 4.58 -12.58
CA ILE A 117 -8.61 3.92 -13.90
C ILE A 117 -9.94 3.28 -14.26
N CYS A 118 -10.59 2.58 -13.33
CA CYS A 118 -11.91 1.98 -13.55
C CYS A 118 -12.96 3.05 -13.89
N LEU A 119 -12.94 4.19 -13.19
CA LEU A 119 -13.83 5.32 -13.48
C LEU A 119 -13.59 5.91 -14.87
N LEU A 120 -12.32 6.12 -15.24
CA LEU A 120 -11.96 6.65 -16.56
C LEU A 120 -12.39 5.72 -17.71
N LYS A 121 -12.46 4.41 -17.47
CA LYS A 121 -12.98 3.41 -18.42
C LYS A 121 -14.50 3.27 -18.41
N GLY A 122 -15.20 3.97 -17.52
CA GLY A 122 -16.65 3.86 -17.35
C GLY A 122 -17.14 2.64 -16.55
N ASN A 123 -16.24 1.87 -15.93
CA ASN A 123 -16.61 0.72 -15.11
C ASN A 123 -16.89 1.13 -13.66
N VAL A 124 -18.09 1.66 -13.43
CA VAL A 124 -18.51 2.17 -12.11
C VAL A 124 -18.66 1.05 -11.08
N LEU A 125 -19.14 -0.14 -11.48
CA LEU A 125 -19.33 -1.27 -10.56
C LEU A 125 -18.00 -1.72 -9.93
N GLN A 126 -16.97 -1.88 -10.75
CA GLN A 126 -15.64 -2.25 -10.26
C GLN A 126 -15.07 -1.15 -9.36
N SER A 127 -15.22 0.12 -9.75
CA SER A 127 -14.78 1.26 -8.94
C SER A 127 -15.44 1.27 -7.55
N ALA A 128 -16.76 1.08 -7.47
CA ALA A 128 -17.50 1.06 -6.22
C ALA A 128 -17.07 -0.10 -5.31
N PHE A 129 -16.86 -1.29 -5.87
CA PHE A 129 -16.37 -2.45 -5.12
C PHE A 129 -14.99 -2.18 -4.49
N TRP A 130 -14.04 -1.69 -5.29
CA TRP A 130 -12.69 -1.38 -4.78
C TRP A 130 -12.69 -0.23 -3.78
N TYR A 131 -13.54 0.77 -3.97
CA TYR A 131 -13.69 1.87 -3.02
C TYR A 131 -14.15 1.39 -1.64
N GLY A 132 -15.19 0.52 -1.60
CA GLY A 132 -15.64 -0.10 -0.36
C GLY A 132 -14.52 -0.87 0.35
N LEU A 133 -13.72 -1.63 -0.41
CA LEU A 133 -12.58 -2.38 0.14
C LEU A 133 -11.51 -1.45 0.73
N VAL A 134 -11.15 -0.36 0.05
CA VAL A 134 -10.10 0.58 0.51
C VAL A 134 -10.47 1.25 1.82
N VAL A 135 -11.73 1.68 1.98
CA VAL A 135 -12.22 2.32 3.21
C VAL A 135 -12.08 1.36 4.41
N HIS A 136 -12.31 0.07 4.20
CA HIS A 136 -12.09 -0.96 5.22
C HIS A 136 -10.62 -1.29 5.45
N PHE A 137 -9.75 -1.07 4.45
CA PHE A 137 -8.32 -1.32 4.57
C PHE A 137 -7.63 -0.26 5.44
N ARG A 138 -8.02 1.02 5.25
CA ARG A 138 -7.56 2.12 6.08
C ARG A 138 -8.70 3.08 6.37
N ILE A 139 -9.14 3.04 7.62
CA ILE A 139 -10.11 3.97 8.16
C ILE A 139 -9.38 5.30 8.36
N TYR A 140 -9.43 6.19 7.37
CA TYR A 140 -9.20 7.60 7.64
C TYR A 140 -10.49 8.11 8.31
N PRO A 141 -10.41 8.83 9.44
CA PRO A 141 -11.58 9.55 9.93
C PRO A 141 -12.04 10.49 8.81
N ILE A 142 -13.30 10.31 8.40
CA ILE A 142 -13.98 11.16 7.40
C ILE A 142 -14.29 12.50 8.05
#